data_AF-A0A2V8UP74-F1
#
_entry.id   AF-A0A2V8UP74-F1
#
_cell.length_a   1.000
_cell.length_b   1.000
_cell.length_c   1.000
_cell.angle_alpha   90.00
_cell.angle_beta   90.00
_cell.angle_gamma   90.00
#
_symmetry.space_group_name_H-M   'P 1'
#
loop_
_entity.id
_entity.type
_entity.pdbx_description
1 polymer ?
#
loop_
_entity_poly.entity_id
_entity_poly.type
_entity_poly.pdbx_seq_one_letter_code
_entity_poly.pdbx_strand_id
1 'polypeptide(L)'
;MLQGSFVPPMEIRRLRDLTRMRASLRQDHARVANRIQKILEDANIKLGSVASDVLGVSGRHMLKSMLAGEQDPHQLAQLARGRLGEKLETLQLALEGSFTDHHRFPWRQLLEGLEFIEGQVGQSSCGNRPPARSGAGQPTFATGRSDADTAESSPSAC
;
A
#
# COMPACT_ATOMS: atom_id res chain seq x y z
N MET A 1 -2.61 -25.72 37.48
CA MET A 1 -1.27 -25.91 36.88
C MET A 1 -1.30 -25.33 35.47
N LEU A 2 -0.42 -24.37 35.16
CA LEU A 2 -0.29 -23.79 33.82
C LEU A 2 0.26 -24.84 32.86
N GLN A 3 -0.40 -25.03 31.71
CA GLN A 3 0.13 -25.89 30.66
C GLN A 3 1.48 -25.38 30.17
N GLY A 4 2.39 -26.31 29.87
CA GLY A 4 3.69 -25.99 29.29
C GLY A 4 3.52 -25.15 28.02
N SER A 5 4.22 -24.02 27.95
CA SER A 5 4.14 -23.12 26.80
C SER A 5 4.55 -23.87 25.53
N PHE A 6 3.65 -23.93 24.54
CA PHE A 6 3.98 -24.46 23.22
C PHE A 6 5.03 -23.56 22.57
N VAL A 7 6.21 -24.12 22.30
CA VAL A 7 7.35 -23.44 21.70
C VAL A 7 7.47 -23.90 20.24
N PRO A 8 7.12 -23.07 19.23
CA PRO A 8 7.08 -23.50 17.84
C PRO A 8 8.46 -23.89 17.29
N PRO A 9 8.54 -24.78 16.28
CA PRO A 9 9.77 -25.05 15.54
C PRO A 9 10.37 -23.79 14.89
N MET A 10 11.69 -23.81 14.66
CA MET A 10 12.45 -22.65 14.18
C MET A 10 11.92 -22.05 12.88
N GLU A 11 11.47 -22.88 11.95
CA GLU A 11 10.91 -22.44 10.67
C GLU A 11 9.65 -21.59 10.85
N ILE A 12 8.73 -22.03 11.73
CA ILE A 12 7.50 -21.29 12.04
C ILE A 12 7.82 -19.95 12.71
N ARG A 13 8.86 -19.88 13.56
CA ARG A 13 9.29 -18.62 14.18
C ARG A 13 9.83 -17.64 13.15
N ARG A 14 10.71 -18.08 12.25
CA ARG A 14 11.25 -17.25 11.15
C ARG A 14 10.13 -16.67 10.28
N LEU A 15 9.14 -17.50 9.91
CA LEU A 15 7.97 -17.04 9.15
C LEU A 15 7.16 -16.00 9.92
N ARG A 16 6.95 -16.21 11.24
CA ARG A 16 6.25 -15.25 12.11
C ARG A 16 6.99 -13.92 12.24
N ASP A 17 8.31 -13.95 12.30
CA ASP A 17 9.11 -12.73 12.39
C ASP A 17 8.98 -11.91 11.10
N LEU A 18 8.97 -12.56 9.93
CA LEU A 18 8.72 -11.90 8.64
C LEU A 18 7.29 -11.32 8.54
N THR A 19 6.27 -12.03 9.00
CA THR A 19 4.89 -11.51 8.95
C THR A 19 4.69 -10.35 9.93
N ARG A 20 5.33 -10.40 11.10
CA ARG A 20 5.35 -9.28 12.06
C ARG A 20 6.06 -8.06 11.50
N MET A 21 7.24 -8.27 10.88
CA MET A 21 7.96 -7.19 10.21
C MET A 21 7.10 -6.54 9.13
N ARG A 22 6.45 -7.34 8.29
CA ARG A 22 5.52 -6.82 7.26
C ARG A 22 4.36 -6.04 7.86
N ALA A 23 3.80 -6.50 8.97
CA ALA A 23 2.73 -5.78 9.67
C ALA A 23 3.23 -4.42 10.19
N SER A 24 4.44 -4.34 10.74
CA SER A 24 5.08 -3.08 11.16
C SER A 24 5.25 -2.13 9.97
N LEU A 25 5.80 -2.61 8.85
CA LEU A 25 5.99 -1.78 7.65
C LEU A 25 4.66 -1.24 7.09
N ARG A 26 3.58 -2.03 7.15
CA ARG A 26 2.24 -1.56 6.77
C ARG A 26 1.71 -0.48 7.70
N GLN A 27 2.00 -0.57 9.00
CA GLN A 27 1.65 0.49 9.95
C GLN A 27 2.48 1.75 9.72
N ASP A 28 3.76 1.60 9.38
CA ASP A 28 4.64 2.72 9.01
C ASP A 28 4.11 3.42 7.76
N HIS A 29 3.71 2.64 6.74
CA HIS A 29 3.07 3.15 5.51
C HIS A 29 1.81 3.98 5.84
N ALA A 30 0.90 3.43 6.63
CA ALA A 30 -0.31 4.15 7.05
C ALA A 30 0.00 5.44 7.83
N ARG A 31 1.05 5.43 8.68
CA ARG A 31 1.49 6.65 9.39
C ARG A 31 2.01 7.71 8.44
N VAL A 32 2.77 7.34 7.40
CA VAL A 32 3.24 8.28 6.36
C VAL A 32 2.05 8.81 5.55
N ALA A 33 1.13 7.94 5.13
CA ALA A 33 -0.09 8.33 4.41
C ALA A 33 -0.91 9.36 5.18
N ASN A 34 -1.12 9.13 6.48
CA ASN A 34 -1.85 10.08 7.33
C ASN A 34 -1.11 11.41 7.49
N ARG A 35 0.23 11.43 7.49
CA ARG A 35 1.01 12.68 7.53
C ARG A 35 0.89 13.46 6.22
N ILE A 36 0.90 12.76 5.07
CA ILE A 36 0.65 13.38 3.76
C ILE A 36 -0.74 14.03 3.76
N GLN A 37 -1.76 13.31 4.25
CA GLN A 37 -3.12 13.82 4.36
C GLN A 37 -3.21 15.09 5.23
N LYS A 38 -2.49 15.14 6.36
CA LYS A 38 -2.42 16.35 7.20
C LYS A 38 -1.82 17.55 6.46
N ILE A 39 -0.75 17.35 5.69
CA ILE A 39 -0.17 18.46 4.92
C ILE A 39 -1.13 18.94 3.83
N LEU A 40 -1.90 18.03 3.21
CA LEU A 40 -2.96 18.41 2.29
C LEU A 40 -4.01 19.27 2.98
N GLU A 41 -4.44 18.89 4.18
CA GLU A 41 -5.40 19.67 4.98
C GLU A 41 -4.84 21.04 5.38
N ASP A 42 -3.58 21.11 5.80
CA ASP A 42 -2.89 22.38 6.13
C ASP A 42 -2.79 23.31 4.92
N ALA A 43 -2.60 22.76 3.71
CA ALA A 43 -2.60 23.49 2.45
C ALA A 43 -4.02 23.79 1.92
N ASN A 44 -5.07 23.44 2.67
CA ASN A 44 -6.49 23.54 2.30
C ASN A 44 -6.89 22.74 1.05
N ILE A 45 -6.17 21.65 0.74
CA ILE A 45 -6.42 20.76 -0.39
C ILE A 45 -7.22 19.54 0.09
N LYS A 46 -8.38 19.30 -0.51
CA LYS A 46 -9.33 18.25 -0.10
C LYS A 46 -9.29 17.01 -1.01
N LEU A 47 -8.11 16.62 -1.49
CA LEU A 47 -7.96 15.50 -2.43
C LEU A 47 -8.52 14.17 -1.87
N GLY A 48 -8.40 13.93 -0.56
CA GLY A 48 -8.90 12.72 0.10
C GLY A 48 -10.41 12.55 0.14
N SER A 49 -11.21 13.60 -0.14
CA SER A 49 -12.67 13.47 -0.24
C SER A 49 -13.14 13.05 -1.63
N VAL A 50 -12.34 13.32 -2.66
CA VAL A 50 -12.67 13.05 -4.07
C VAL A 50 -12.00 11.77 -4.57
N ALA A 51 -10.73 11.57 -4.20
CA ALA A 51 -9.95 10.41 -4.60
C ALA A 51 -10.18 9.24 -3.64
N SER A 52 -10.58 8.08 -4.18
CA SER A 52 -10.67 6.84 -3.40
C SER A 52 -9.31 6.35 -2.89
N ASP A 53 -8.23 6.70 -3.59
CA ASP A 53 -6.85 6.43 -3.19
C ASP A 53 -5.95 7.61 -3.58
N VAL A 54 -5.56 8.40 -2.59
CA VAL A 54 -4.68 9.57 -2.74
C VAL A 54 -3.25 9.16 -3.09
N LEU A 55 -2.82 7.98 -2.66
CA LEU A 55 -1.48 7.44 -2.90
C LEU A 55 -1.46 6.46 -4.09
N GLY A 56 -2.54 6.40 -4.87
CA GLY A 56 -2.59 5.66 -6.12
C GLY A 56 -1.75 6.31 -7.21
N VAL A 57 -1.74 5.71 -8.40
CA VAL A 57 -0.93 6.19 -9.54
C VAL A 57 -1.26 7.65 -9.90
N SER A 58 -2.54 7.96 -10.11
CA SER A 58 -2.99 9.31 -10.49
C SER A 58 -2.68 10.33 -9.39
N GLY A 59 -2.95 9.97 -8.12
CA GLY A 59 -2.67 10.83 -6.98
C GLY A 59 -1.19 11.14 -6.88
N ARG A 60 -0.31 10.12 -6.88
CA ARG A 60 1.16 10.32 -6.86
C ARG A 60 1.67 11.21 -7.98
N HIS A 61 1.13 11.09 -9.18
CA HIS A 61 1.51 11.97 -10.29
C HIS A 61 1.19 13.43 -9.95
N MET A 62 -0.02 13.72 -9.45
CA MET A 62 -0.38 15.06 -8.98
C MET A 62 0.53 15.53 -7.84
N LEU A 63 0.74 14.69 -6.82
CA LEU A 63 1.58 15.03 -5.67
C LEU A 63 3.04 15.33 -6.07
N LYS A 64 3.57 14.63 -7.08
CA LYS A 64 4.90 14.90 -7.65
C LYS A 64 4.93 16.17 -8.49
N SER A 65 3.89 16.45 -9.28
CA SER A 65 3.77 17.70 -10.03
C SER A 65 3.70 18.92 -9.10
N MET A 66 2.97 18.81 -7.99
CA MET A 66 2.94 19.85 -6.97
C MET A 66 4.32 20.13 -6.37
N LEU A 67 5.11 19.08 -6.14
CA LEU A 67 6.49 19.21 -5.67
C LEU A 67 7.42 19.83 -6.73
N ALA A 68 7.15 19.58 -8.02
CA ALA A 68 7.85 20.24 -9.14
C ALA A 68 7.50 21.73 -9.28
N GLY A 69 6.47 22.18 -8.55
CA GLY A 69 6.06 23.58 -8.49
C GLY A 69 4.80 23.90 -9.29
N GLU A 70 4.13 22.90 -9.85
CA GLU A 70 2.81 23.10 -10.46
C GLU A 70 1.77 23.39 -9.38
N GLN A 71 0.96 24.42 -9.59
CA GLN A 71 -0.06 24.90 -8.63
C GLN A 71 -1.41 25.12 -9.30
N ASP A 72 -1.47 25.06 -10.63
CA ASP A 72 -2.72 25.26 -11.36
C ASP A 72 -3.65 24.04 -11.17
N PRO A 73 -4.80 24.20 -10.49
CA PRO A 73 -5.73 23.11 -10.24
C PRO A 73 -6.26 22.50 -11.55
N HIS A 74 -6.34 23.26 -12.65
CA HIS A 74 -6.77 22.73 -13.95
C HIS A 74 -5.73 21.77 -14.55
N GLN A 75 -4.44 22.12 -14.49
CA GLN A 75 -3.37 21.25 -14.98
C GLN A 75 -3.21 20.00 -14.11
N LEU A 76 -3.31 20.15 -12.79
CA LEU A 76 -3.25 19.03 -11.87
C LEU A 76 -4.43 18.07 -12.07
N ALA A 77 -5.64 18.58 -12.29
CA ALA A 77 -6.82 17.75 -12.54
C ALA A 77 -6.71 16.95 -13.85
N GLN A 78 -6.04 17.47 -14.88
CA GLN A 78 -5.81 16.76 -16.15
C GLN A 78 -4.92 15.51 -16.00
N LEU A 79 -4.15 15.41 -14.91
CA LEU A 79 -3.35 14.21 -14.60
C LEU A 79 -4.22 13.07 -14.06
N ALA A 80 -5.50 13.33 -13.75
CA ALA A 80 -6.42 12.31 -13.29
C ALA A 80 -6.69 11.26 -14.37
N ARG A 81 -6.68 9.98 -13.97
CA ARG A 81 -7.01 8.85 -14.86
C ARG A 81 -8.17 8.03 -14.31
N GLY A 82 -8.90 7.39 -15.23
CA GLY A 82 -10.04 6.50 -14.90
C GLY A 82 -11.18 7.24 -14.22
N ARG A 83 -11.78 6.63 -13.18
CA ARG A 83 -12.93 7.15 -12.44
C ARG A 83 -12.70 8.53 -11.79
N LEU A 84 -11.45 8.90 -11.52
CA LEU A 84 -11.14 10.23 -10.97
C LEU A 84 -11.28 11.34 -12.04
N GLY A 85 -11.04 11.00 -13.30
CA GLY A 85 -11.21 11.91 -14.44
C GLY A 85 -12.67 12.14 -14.83
N GLU A 86 -13.62 11.36 -14.30
CA GLU A 86 -15.05 11.65 -14.49
C GLU A 86 -15.53 12.83 -13.64
N LYS A 87 -14.76 13.20 -12.60
CA LYS A 87 -15.12 14.23 -11.61
C LYS A 87 -14.16 15.42 -11.65
N LEU A 88 -13.80 15.89 -12.85
CA LEU A 88 -12.81 16.96 -13.01
C LEU A 88 -13.20 18.26 -12.30
N GLU A 89 -14.45 18.68 -12.37
CA GLU A 89 -14.91 19.92 -11.71
C GLU A 89 -14.78 19.85 -10.19
N THR A 90 -15.25 18.74 -9.59
CA THR A 90 -15.11 18.52 -8.14
C THR A 90 -13.64 18.39 -7.73
N LEU A 91 -12.81 17.81 -8.58
CA LEU A 91 -11.37 17.67 -8.36
C LEU A 91 -10.66 19.04 -8.40
N GLN A 92 -11.01 19.90 -9.35
CA GLN A 92 -10.47 21.27 -9.43
C GLN A 92 -10.79 22.05 -8.15
N LEU A 93 -12.05 22.02 -7.70
CA LEU A 93 -12.47 22.63 -6.44
C LEU A 93 -11.75 22.04 -5.22
N ALA A 94 -11.44 20.75 -5.24
CA ALA A 94 -10.70 20.10 -4.15
C ALA A 94 -9.20 20.45 -4.16
N LEU A 95 -8.65 20.85 -5.31
CA LEU A 95 -7.27 21.26 -5.50
C LEU A 95 -7.05 22.77 -5.32
N GLU A 96 -8.13 23.55 -5.18
CA GLU A 96 -8.07 24.97 -4.79
C GLU A 96 -7.52 25.11 -3.37
N GLY A 97 -6.21 25.35 -3.27
CA GLY A 97 -5.50 25.52 -2.01
C GLY A 97 -4.17 26.23 -2.21
N SER A 98 -3.43 26.39 -1.12
CA SER A 98 -2.13 27.09 -1.12
C SER A 98 -1.02 26.14 -0.72
N PHE A 99 -0.31 25.58 -1.70
CA PHE A 99 0.86 24.75 -1.45
C PHE A 99 2.14 25.60 -1.51
N THR A 100 2.46 26.19 -0.36
CA THR A 100 3.64 27.03 -0.15
C THR A 100 4.94 26.23 -0.05
N ASP A 101 6.08 26.93 -0.14
CA ASP A 101 7.42 26.35 0.02
C ASP A 101 7.63 25.67 1.38
N HIS A 102 6.92 26.11 2.42
CA HIS A 102 6.97 25.48 3.74
C HIS A 102 6.52 24.01 3.69
N HIS A 103 5.54 23.69 2.85
CA HIS A 103 5.04 22.32 2.70
C HIS A 103 5.96 21.46 1.83
N ARG A 104 6.74 22.05 0.91
CA ARG A 104 7.58 21.30 -0.05
C ARG A 104 8.61 20.40 0.62
N PHE A 105 9.27 20.88 1.68
CA PHE A 105 10.27 20.10 2.39
C PHE A 105 9.70 18.85 3.07
N PRO A 106 8.72 18.94 4.00
CA PRO A 106 8.15 17.75 4.63
C PRO A 106 7.46 16.85 3.61
N TRP A 107 6.85 17.42 2.56
CA TRP A 107 6.23 16.67 1.48
C TRP A 107 7.20 15.74 0.76
N ARG A 108 8.36 16.27 0.35
CA ARG A 108 9.42 15.48 -0.28
C ARG A 108 9.87 14.32 0.60
N GLN A 109 10.15 14.60 1.87
CA GLN A 109 10.61 13.59 2.83
C GLN A 109 9.59 12.46 3.02
N LEU A 110 8.29 12.80 3.05
CA LEU A 110 7.23 11.81 3.20
C LEU A 110 7.06 10.95 1.94
N LEU A 111 7.15 11.53 0.74
CA LEU A 111 7.08 10.77 -0.51
C LEU A 111 8.26 9.81 -0.66
N GLU A 112 9.48 10.26 -0.38
CA GLU A 112 10.67 9.40 -0.40
C GLU A 112 10.56 8.27 0.65
N GLY A 113 10.12 8.60 1.87
CA GLY A 113 9.89 7.61 2.92
C GLY A 113 8.81 6.58 2.55
N LEU A 114 7.76 7.00 1.86
CA LEU A 114 6.71 6.12 1.37
C LEU A 114 7.27 5.10 0.36
N GLU A 115 8.00 5.58 -0.65
CA GLU A 115 8.62 4.73 -1.68
C GLU A 115 9.59 3.72 -1.05
N PHE A 116 10.36 4.14 -0.05
CA PHE A 116 11.26 3.26 0.69
C PHE A 116 10.51 2.15 1.46
N ILE A 117 9.44 2.49 2.17
CA ILE A 117 8.63 1.50 2.91
C ILE A 117 7.98 0.51 1.94
N GLU A 118 7.45 0.98 0.82
CA GLU A 118 6.84 0.12 -0.19
C GLU A 118 7.85 -0.84 -0.81
N GLY A 119 9.07 -0.37 -1.07
CA GLY A 119 10.18 -1.22 -1.50
C GLY A 119 10.48 -2.34 -0.51
N GLN A 120 10.53 -2.03 0.79
CA GLN A 120 10.74 -3.04 1.85
C GLN A 120 9.59 -4.04 1.95
N VAL A 121 8.34 -3.58 1.82
CA VAL A 121 7.17 -4.46 1.80
C VAL A 121 7.26 -5.42 0.61
N GLY A 122 7.66 -4.94 -0.57
CA GLY A 122 7.91 -5.75 -1.76
C GLY A 122 8.97 -6.83 -1.53
N GLN A 123 10.13 -6.46 -0.98
CA GLN A 123 11.23 -7.39 -0.68
C GLN A 123 10.83 -8.46 0.33
N SER A 124 10.09 -8.08 1.38
CA SER A 124 9.58 -9.04 2.37
C SER A 124 8.57 -10.02 1.77
N SER A 125 7.96 -9.68 0.63
CA SER A 125 6.99 -10.52 -0.07
C SER A 125 7.63 -11.52 -1.03
N CYS A 126 8.74 -11.15 -1.70
CA CYS A 126 9.47 -12.06 -2.57
C CYS A 126 10.29 -13.10 -1.79
N GLY A 127 10.88 -12.75 -0.64
CA GLY A 127 11.64 -13.69 0.19
C GLY A 127 10.80 -14.73 0.95
N ASN A 128 9.47 -14.62 0.88
CA ASN A 128 8.51 -15.45 1.61
C ASN A 128 7.43 -16.04 0.67
N ARG A 129 7.72 -16.20 -0.63
CA ARG A 129 6.84 -17.00 -1.48
C ARG A 129 6.97 -18.45 -1.00
N PRO A 130 5.92 -19.05 -0.39
CA PRO A 130 5.98 -20.47 -0.07
C PRO A 130 6.25 -21.22 -1.38
N PRO A 131 7.04 -22.30 -1.39
CA PRO A 131 7.13 -23.15 -2.56
C PRO A 131 5.70 -23.49 -2.98
N ALA A 132 5.39 -23.30 -4.26
CA ALA A 132 4.11 -23.74 -4.82
C ALA A 132 3.88 -25.14 -4.29
N ARG A 133 2.75 -25.37 -3.60
CA ARG A 133 2.43 -26.64 -2.95
C ARG A 133 2.50 -27.75 -3.99
N SER A 134 3.66 -28.35 -4.21
CA SER A 134 3.75 -29.71 -4.72
C SER A 134 3.20 -30.57 -3.59
N GLY A 135 2.20 -31.38 -3.89
CA GLY A 135 1.46 -32.16 -2.90
C GLY A 135 2.40 -32.94 -2.00
N ALA A 136 2.56 -32.49 -0.76
CA ALA A 136 3.18 -33.23 0.31
C ALA A 136 2.26 -33.13 1.51
N GLY A 137 1.83 -34.31 1.98
CA GLY A 137 0.72 -34.55 2.89
C GLY A 137 0.62 -33.58 4.06
N GLN A 138 -0.58 -33.07 4.27
CA GLN A 138 -1.02 -32.71 5.61
C GLN A 138 -0.83 -33.94 6.52
N PRO A 139 -0.47 -33.82 7.81
CA PRO A 139 -0.75 -34.89 8.74
C PRO A 139 -2.27 -35.03 8.82
N THR A 140 -2.81 -35.96 8.04
CA THR A 140 -4.20 -36.35 8.04
C THR A 140 -4.52 -36.93 9.40
N PHE A 141 -5.25 -36.19 10.23
CA PHE A 141 -6.12 -36.85 11.20
C PHE A 141 -7.18 -37.57 10.39
N ALA A 142 -7.13 -38.90 10.40
CA ALA A 142 -7.93 -39.77 9.57
C ALA A 142 -9.43 -39.52 9.77
N THR A 143 -10.12 -39.09 8.71
CA THR A 143 -11.51 -39.47 8.44
C THR A 143 -11.69 -39.39 6.93
N GLY A 144 -11.95 -40.54 6.30
CA GLY A 144 -11.96 -40.69 4.85
C GLY A 144 -13.26 -40.23 4.19
N ARG A 145 -13.15 -39.63 3.01
CA ARG A 145 -13.73 -40.10 1.74
C ARG A 145 -13.29 -39.18 0.60
N SER A 146 -13.13 -39.80 -0.57
CA SER A 146 -12.68 -39.25 -1.84
C SER A 146 -13.77 -38.39 -2.51
N ASP A 147 -13.36 -37.42 -3.35
CA ASP A 147 -13.49 -37.51 -4.82
C ASP A 147 -12.98 -36.24 -5.54
N ALA A 148 -12.19 -36.51 -6.58
CA ALA A 148 -11.97 -35.86 -7.88
C ALA A 148 -12.14 -34.34 -8.16
N ASP A 149 -11.08 -33.82 -8.81
CA ASP A 149 -11.04 -32.95 -10.01
C ASP A 149 -11.63 -31.53 -10.01
N THR A 150 -10.78 -30.53 -10.28
CA THR A 150 -10.66 -29.88 -11.61
C THR A 150 -9.56 -28.81 -11.57
N ALA A 151 -8.69 -28.83 -12.58
CA ALA A 151 -7.64 -27.84 -12.85
C ALA A 151 -8.23 -26.56 -13.48
N GLU A 152 -7.68 -25.37 -13.19
CA GLU A 152 -7.41 -24.39 -14.26
C GLU A 152 -6.43 -23.25 -13.84
N SER A 153 -5.31 -23.19 -14.57
CA SER A 153 -4.62 -22.03 -15.18
C SER A 153 -4.39 -20.70 -14.40
N SER A 154 -3.13 -20.51 -13.97
CA SER A 154 -2.14 -19.43 -14.27
C SER A 154 -2.58 -18.03 -14.77
N PRO A 155 -1.70 -17.00 -14.80
CA PRO A 155 -0.60 -16.60 -13.90
C PRO A 155 -0.63 -15.07 -13.58
N SER A 156 0.18 -14.60 -12.63
CA SER A 156 0.75 -13.24 -12.73
C SER A 156 2.13 -13.21 -12.08
N ALA A 157 3.13 -13.05 -12.94
CA ALA A 157 4.53 -12.88 -12.60
C ALA A 157 4.78 -11.45 -12.11
N CYS A 158 5.87 -11.30 -11.36
CA CYS A 158 6.46 -10.04 -10.97
C CYS A 158 6.83 -9.16 -12.17
#